data_AF-A0AA39G1P9-F1
#
_entry.id   AF-A0AA39G1P9-F1
#
_cell.length_a   1.000
_cell.length_b   1.000
_cell.length_c   1.000
_cell.angle_alpha   90.00
_cell.angle_beta   90.00
_cell.angle_gamma   90.00
#
_symmetry.space_group_name_H-M   'P 1'
#
loop_
_entity.id
_entity.type
_entity.pdbx_description
1 polymer ?
#
loop_
_entity_poly.entity_id
_entity_poly.type
_entity_poly.pdbx_seq_one_letter_code
_entity_poly.pdbx_strand_id
1 'polypeptide(L)'
;MLGAISPGPVSALVAPVLLKYRVCRPRLLLAGSRAEVDPAADVSLLRGEVLLIEDAARQYNSIGDTDRRYRATEKLLHTEDEYHEILRSAKELYSRPLARNHPEYHDIIFKPLENLANVSGDLSQRILPTAVNKGQLSQPVNSRIICCKLIGKICTRFDSQLIKKDVLPTVHSLCQDVNSDVRACVCLQLRYVAEGLGSESVKSALLPSIVELASDEESNVRHASVQTIVYLLPHLQPGKTLIFNIMITGIYNIQIAEQMVR
;
A
#
# COMPACT_ATOMS: atom_id res chain seq x y z
N MET A 1 -2.49 -14.99 43.32
CA MET A 1 -3.03 -14.18 42.21
C MET A 1 -3.72 -15.14 41.25
N LEU A 2 -5.04 -15.07 41.12
CA LEU A 2 -5.78 -15.89 40.16
C LEU A 2 -5.34 -15.48 38.75
N GLY A 3 -4.76 -16.40 37.98
CA GLY A 3 -4.39 -16.15 36.58
C GLY A 3 -5.62 -15.71 35.81
N ALA A 4 -5.51 -14.61 35.06
CA ALA A 4 -6.61 -14.11 34.25
C ALA A 4 -7.11 -15.23 33.32
N ILE A 5 -8.40 -15.57 33.42
CA ILE A 5 -9.02 -16.58 32.57
C ILE A 5 -8.97 -16.07 31.13
N SER A 6 -8.43 -16.90 30.23
CA SER A 6 -8.40 -16.62 28.78
C SER A 6 -9.82 -16.27 28.28
N PRO A 7 -10.01 -15.13 27.58
CA PRO A 7 -11.29 -14.79 26.97
C PRO A 7 -11.61 -15.65 25.73
N GLY A 8 -10.70 -16.54 25.33
CA GLY A 8 -10.81 -17.35 24.12
C GLY A 8 -10.16 -16.69 22.90
N PRO A 9 -10.27 -17.35 21.72
CA PRO A 9 -9.60 -16.91 20.51
C PRO A 9 -10.34 -15.75 19.83
N VAL A 10 -9.60 -14.91 19.10
CA VAL A 10 -10.14 -13.78 18.34
C VAL A 10 -11.24 -14.20 17.37
N SER A 11 -11.12 -15.38 16.74
CA SER A 11 -12.14 -15.98 15.87
C SER A 11 -13.52 -16.06 16.51
N ALA A 12 -13.60 -16.43 17.79
CA ALA A 12 -14.87 -16.49 18.52
C ALA A 12 -15.48 -15.10 18.76
N LEU A 13 -14.63 -14.09 19.01
CA LEU A 13 -15.05 -12.70 19.20
C LEU A 13 -15.66 -12.10 17.93
N VAL A 14 -15.06 -12.36 16.76
CA VAL A 14 -15.46 -11.71 15.50
C VAL A 14 -16.56 -12.45 14.75
N ALA A 15 -16.78 -13.74 15.02
CA ALA A 15 -17.74 -14.59 14.30
C ALA A 15 -19.16 -13.97 14.14
N PRO A 16 -19.76 -13.33 15.17
CA PRO A 16 -21.08 -12.70 15.02
C PRO A 16 -21.10 -11.55 14.00
N VAL A 17 -20.00 -10.79 13.92
CA VAL A 17 -19.85 -9.67 12.97
C VAL A 17 -19.70 -10.20 11.55
N LEU A 18 -18.86 -11.22 11.35
CA LEU A 18 -18.64 -11.85 10.06
C LEU A 18 -19.95 -12.39 9.46
N LEU A 19 -20.76 -13.05 10.29
CA LEU A 19 -22.07 -13.57 9.90
C LEU A 19 -23.05 -12.44 9.54
N LYS A 20 -23.12 -11.39 10.38
CA LYS A 20 -24.02 -10.24 10.17
C LYS A 20 -23.75 -9.54 8.85
N TYR A 21 -22.48 -9.38 8.47
CA TYR A 21 -22.07 -8.66 7.27
C TYR A 21 -21.77 -9.57 6.07
N ARG A 22 -21.97 -10.89 6.19
CA ARG A 22 -21.72 -11.89 5.14
C ARG A 22 -20.32 -11.78 4.52
N VAL A 23 -19.30 -11.57 5.36
CA VAL A 23 -17.91 -11.49 4.92
C VAL A 23 -17.45 -12.88 4.47
N CYS A 24 -17.04 -13.02 3.21
CA CYS A 24 -16.75 -14.32 2.61
C CYS A 24 -15.31 -14.78 2.88
N ARG A 25 -14.33 -13.88 2.83
CA ARG A 25 -12.93 -14.15 3.17
C ARG A 25 -12.42 -13.12 4.19
N PRO A 26 -12.74 -13.29 5.48
CA PRO A 26 -12.40 -12.30 6.49
C PRO A 26 -10.89 -12.20 6.70
N ARG A 27 -10.37 -10.98 6.65
CA ARG A 27 -9.06 -10.60 7.20
C ARG A 27 -9.26 -9.70 8.40
N LEU A 28 -8.54 -10.01 9.47
CA LEU A 28 -8.63 -9.31 10.75
C LEU A 28 -7.36 -8.48 10.91
N LEU A 29 -7.46 -7.16 10.94
CA LEU A 29 -6.28 -6.27 10.96
C LEU A 29 -6.33 -5.34 12.17
N LEU A 30 -5.17 -4.97 12.74
CA LEU A 30 -5.09 -3.88 13.71
C LEU A 30 -5.32 -2.53 13.03
N ALA A 31 -6.14 -1.65 13.59
CA ALA A 31 -6.51 -0.38 12.94
C ALA A 31 -5.33 0.58 12.78
N GLY A 32 -4.37 0.56 13.72
CA GLY A 32 -3.19 1.42 13.65
C GLY A 32 -2.16 0.94 12.62
N SER A 33 -1.69 -0.31 12.77
CA SER A 33 -0.57 -0.86 11.97
C SER A 33 -1.01 -1.64 10.73
N ARG A 34 -2.30 -1.97 10.62
CA ARG A 34 -2.85 -2.92 9.65
C ARG A 34 -2.22 -4.32 9.73
N ALA A 35 -1.58 -4.65 10.84
CA ALA A 35 -1.08 -5.99 11.11
C ALA A 35 -2.24 -6.98 11.16
N GLU A 36 -2.16 -8.05 10.38
CA GLU A 36 -3.09 -9.16 10.41
C GLU A 36 -2.99 -9.94 11.72
N VAL A 37 -4.15 -10.14 12.32
CA VAL A 37 -4.33 -10.83 13.59
C VAL A 37 -4.65 -12.28 13.30
N ASP A 38 -3.87 -13.19 13.88
CA ASP A 38 -4.17 -14.61 13.85
C ASP A 38 -5.53 -14.87 14.54
N PRO A 39 -6.54 -15.42 13.84
CA PRO A 39 -7.83 -15.72 14.45
C PRO A 39 -7.76 -16.73 15.60
N ALA A 40 -6.68 -17.52 15.70
CA ALA A 40 -6.42 -18.43 16.82
C ALA A 40 -5.75 -17.74 18.02
N ALA A 41 -5.24 -16.51 17.86
CA ALA A 41 -4.63 -15.77 18.95
C ALA A 41 -5.63 -15.50 20.07
N ASP A 42 -5.13 -15.48 21.31
CA ASP A 42 -5.92 -15.18 22.48
C ASP A 42 -6.28 -13.69 22.52
N VAL A 43 -7.55 -13.38 22.78
CA VAL A 43 -8.07 -12.00 22.83
C VAL A 43 -7.32 -11.13 23.86
N SER A 44 -6.78 -11.73 24.92
CA SER A 44 -6.02 -11.00 25.94
C SER A 44 -4.78 -10.29 25.38
N LEU A 45 -4.22 -10.75 24.26
CA LEU A 45 -3.06 -10.15 23.59
C LEU A 45 -3.40 -8.83 22.88
N LEU A 46 -4.68 -8.53 22.65
CA LEU A 46 -5.16 -7.40 21.84
C LEU A 46 -5.95 -6.38 22.67
N ARG A 47 -5.76 -6.36 23.98
CA ARG A 47 -6.57 -5.53 24.89
C ARG A 47 -6.33 -4.04 24.61
N GLY A 48 -7.40 -3.34 24.22
CA GLY A 48 -7.35 -1.90 23.90
C GLY A 48 -7.04 -1.60 22.43
N GLU A 49 -6.77 -2.61 21.62
CA GLU A 49 -6.58 -2.47 20.19
C GLU A 49 -7.91 -2.45 19.43
N VAL A 50 -7.95 -1.73 18.31
CA VAL A 50 -9.10 -1.71 17.40
C VAL A 50 -8.85 -2.70 16.28
N LEU A 51 -9.79 -3.60 16.04
CA LEU A 51 -9.77 -4.58 14.96
C LEU A 51 -10.60 -4.09 13.76
N LEU A 52 -9.96 -4.00 12.60
CA LEU A 52 -10.58 -3.86 11.29
C LEU A 52 -10.90 -5.24 10.72
N ILE A 53 -12.04 -5.35 10.06
CA ILE A 53 -12.44 -6.56 9.35
C ILE A 53 -12.60 -6.21 7.88
N GLU A 54 -11.80 -6.85 7.03
CA GLU A 54 -11.83 -6.66 5.58
C GLU A 54 -12.29 -7.96 4.89
N ASP A 55 -13.06 -7.85 3.80
CA ASP A 55 -13.32 -9.00 2.93
C ASP A 55 -12.22 -9.07 1.87
N ALA A 56 -11.35 -10.06 2.00
CA ALA A 56 -10.15 -10.23 1.20
C ALA A 56 -10.38 -11.09 -0.04
N ALA A 57 -11.57 -11.03 -0.62
CA ALA A 57 -11.80 -11.55 -1.96
C ALA A 57 -10.88 -10.82 -2.96
N ARG A 58 -9.68 -11.37 -3.20
CA ARG A 58 -8.72 -10.80 -4.14
C ARG A 58 -9.32 -10.79 -5.54
N GLN A 59 -9.31 -9.62 -6.15
CA GLN A 59 -9.67 -9.47 -7.55
C GLN A 59 -8.45 -9.83 -8.40
N TYR A 60 -8.64 -10.76 -9.34
CA TYR A 60 -7.65 -11.08 -10.35
C TYR A 60 -7.99 -10.32 -11.63
N ASN A 61 -6.99 -9.84 -12.33
CA ASN A 61 -7.16 -9.18 -13.61
C ASN A 61 -7.57 -10.21 -14.67
N SER A 62 -8.55 -9.87 -15.50
CA SER A 62 -9.08 -10.72 -16.56
C SER A 62 -8.03 -11.09 -17.62
N ILE A 63 -6.94 -10.32 -17.76
CA ILE A 63 -5.79 -10.69 -18.60
C ILE A 63 -5.24 -12.06 -18.18
N GLY A 64 -5.22 -12.34 -16.88
CA GLY A 64 -4.77 -13.63 -16.36
C GLY A 64 -5.70 -14.80 -16.68
N ASP A 65 -6.90 -14.59 -17.21
CA ASP A 65 -7.77 -15.68 -17.68
C ASP A 65 -7.27 -16.25 -19.01
N THR A 66 -6.64 -15.43 -19.84
CA THR A 66 -6.15 -15.80 -21.18
C THR A 66 -4.63 -15.95 -21.24
N ASP A 67 -3.88 -15.25 -20.40
CA ASP A 67 -2.41 -15.36 -20.30
C ASP A 67 -1.96 -16.07 -19.02
N ARG A 68 -1.47 -17.30 -19.18
CA ARG A 68 -0.96 -18.13 -18.07
C ARG A 68 0.27 -17.54 -17.39
N ARG A 69 1.15 -16.85 -18.12
CA ARG A 69 2.35 -16.22 -17.55
C ARG A 69 1.94 -15.01 -16.71
N TYR A 70 1.04 -14.19 -17.22
CA TYR A 70 0.46 -13.08 -16.45
C TYR A 70 -0.20 -13.59 -15.17
N ARG A 71 -1.01 -14.66 -15.24
CA ARG A 71 -1.64 -15.26 -14.05
C ARG A 71 -0.62 -15.73 -13.02
N ALA A 72 0.47 -16.36 -13.47
CA ALA A 72 1.51 -16.83 -12.56
C ALA A 72 2.19 -15.65 -11.85
N THR A 73 2.49 -14.57 -12.58
CA THR A 73 3.05 -13.33 -12.01
C THR A 73 2.08 -12.67 -11.03
N GLU A 74 0.80 -12.58 -11.37
CA GLU A 74 -0.23 -12.01 -10.50
C GLU A 74 -0.40 -12.82 -9.21
N LYS A 75 -0.40 -14.16 -9.30
CA LYS A 75 -0.39 -15.03 -8.11
C LYS A 75 0.84 -14.82 -7.25
N LEU A 76 2.02 -14.73 -7.87
CA LEU A 76 3.27 -14.48 -7.16
C LEU A 76 3.22 -13.13 -6.42
N LEU A 77 2.76 -12.06 -7.08
CA LEU A 77 2.59 -10.74 -6.46
C LEU A 77 1.64 -10.79 -5.27
N HIS A 78 0.50 -11.48 -5.40
CA HIS A 78 -0.42 -11.65 -4.28
C HIS A 78 0.20 -12.42 -3.11
N THR A 79 0.96 -13.48 -3.39
CA THR A 79 1.68 -14.24 -2.35
C THR A 79 2.79 -13.41 -1.71
N GLU A 80 3.47 -12.55 -2.46
CA GLU A 80 4.49 -11.65 -1.93
C GLU A 80 3.86 -10.58 -1.03
N ASP A 81 2.73 -9.99 -1.43
CA ASP A 81 1.97 -9.07 -0.59
C ASP A 81 1.48 -9.77 0.70
N GLU A 82 0.97 -11.02 0.62
CA GLU A 82 0.62 -11.84 1.81
C GLU A 82 1.80 -12.06 2.74
N TYR A 83 2.92 -12.49 2.18
CA TYR A 83 4.13 -12.76 2.94
C TYR A 83 4.60 -11.50 3.68
N HIS A 84 4.56 -10.36 2.99
CA HIS A 84 4.92 -9.08 3.57
C HIS A 84 3.98 -8.66 4.72
N GLU A 85 2.68 -8.87 4.55
CA GLU A 85 1.66 -8.59 5.58
C GLU A 85 1.85 -9.49 6.81
N ILE A 86 2.06 -10.79 6.64
CA ILE A 86 2.33 -11.74 7.73
C ILE A 86 3.59 -11.32 8.52
N LEU A 87 4.67 -10.99 7.82
CA LEU A 87 5.92 -10.57 8.45
C LEU A 87 5.77 -9.26 9.25
N ARG A 88 5.05 -8.27 8.69
CA ARG A 88 4.75 -7.02 9.42
C ARG A 88 3.98 -7.30 10.70
N SER A 89 3.03 -8.21 10.63
CA SER A 89 2.16 -8.57 11.74
C SER A 89 2.93 -9.29 12.84
N ALA A 90 3.79 -10.23 12.46
CA ALA A 90 4.66 -10.94 13.40
C ALA A 90 5.61 -9.98 14.13
N LYS A 91 6.16 -8.98 13.42
CA LYS A 91 6.98 -7.92 14.04
C LYS A 91 6.19 -7.13 15.09
N GLU A 92 5.03 -6.60 14.75
CA GLU A 92 4.26 -5.74 15.68
C GLU A 92 3.70 -6.54 16.87
N LEU A 93 3.18 -7.74 16.64
CA LEU A 93 2.53 -8.55 17.67
C LEU A 93 3.52 -9.25 18.59
N TYR A 94 4.68 -9.66 18.10
CA TYR A 94 5.60 -10.50 18.88
C TYR A 94 6.92 -9.82 19.22
N SER A 95 7.49 -8.97 18.35
CA SER A 95 8.82 -8.41 18.63
C SER A 95 8.80 -7.50 19.86
N ARG A 96 7.85 -6.57 19.97
CA ARG A 96 7.81 -5.65 21.13
C ARG A 96 7.51 -6.36 22.45
N PRO A 97 6.52 -7.26 22.54
CA PRO A 97 6.29 -8.02 23.78
C PRO A 97 7.46 -8.94 24.15
N LEU A 98 8.09 -9.60 23.18
CA LEU A 98 9.28 -10.43 23.42
C LEU A 98 10.45 -9.59 23.88
N ALA A 99 10.73 -8.44 23.25
CA ALA A 99 11.81 -7.55 23.69
C ALA A 99 11.65 -7.08 25.15
N ARG A 100 10.40 -6.90 25.61
CA ARG A 100 10.11 -6.47 26.98
C ARG A 100 10.21 -7.60 28.01
N ASN A 101 9.66 -8.78 27.69
CA ASN A 101 9.45 -9.84 28.67
C ASN A 101 10.49 -10.98 28.54
N HIS A 102 11.08 -11.15 27.36
CA HIS A 102 11.89 -12.30 26.96
C HIS A 102 12.98 -11.90 25.92
N PRO A 103 13.88 -10.95 26.27
CA PRO A 103 14.85 -10.38 25.33
C PRO A 103 15.79 -11.42 24.70
N GLU A 104 16.07 -12.52 25.39
CA GLU A 104 16.90 -13.63 24.91
C GLU A 104 16.33 -14.31 23.66
N TYR A 105 15.01 -14.37 23.51
CA TYR A 105 14.35 -14.94 22.34
C TYR A 105 14.14 -13.88 21.24
N HIS A 106 14.04 -12.61 21.61
CA HIS A 106 13.89 -11.52 20.66
C HIS A 106 15.05 -11.49 19.66
N ASP A 107 16.28 -11.51 20.14
CA ASP A 107 17.46 -11.39 19.27
C ASP A 107 17.64 -12.61 18.36
N ILE A 108 17.31 -13.81 18.85
CA ILE A 108 17.37 -15.03 18.05
C ILE A 108 16.38 -14.98 16.88
N ILE A 109 15.16 -14.48 17.12
CA ILE A 109 14.07 -14.49 16.14
C ILE A 109 14.13 -13.29 15.19
N PHE A 110 14.38 -12.08 15.73
CA PHE A 110 14.21 -10.84 14.98
C PHE A 110 15.51 -10.25 14.43
N LYS A 111 16.68 -10.55 15.01
CA LYS A 111 17.97 -10.07 14.46
C LYS A 111 18.26 -10.59 13.04
N PRO A 112 17.96 -11.86 12.69
CA PRO A 112 18.08 -12.31 11.30
C PRO A 112 17.14 -11.55 10.35
N LEU A 113 15.93 -11.22 10.80
CA LEU A 113 14.96 -10.45 10.02
C LEU A 113 15.41 -8.99 9.83
N GLU A 114 16.03 -8.39 10.85
CA GLU A 114 16.65 -7.07 10.77
C GLU A 114 17.82 -7.06 9.78
N ASN A 115 18.70 -8.06 9.82
CA ASN A 115 19.79 -8.22 8.85
C ASN A 115 19.25 -8.33 7.42
N LEU A 116 18.19 -9.12 7.21
CA LEU A 116 17.55 -9.25 5.90
C LEU A 116 16.92 -7.92 5.44
N ALA A 117 16.30 -7.17 6.37
CA ALA A 117 15.76 -5.85 6.08
C ALA A 117 16.86 -4.85 5.67
N ASN A 118 18.04 -4.92 6.31
CA ASN A 118 19.20 -4.11 5.94
C ASN A 118 19.71 -4.46 4.54
N VAL A 119 19.89 -5.76 4.24
CA VAL A 119 20.28 -6.21 2.88
C VAL A 119 19.26 -5.76 1.82
N SER A 120 17.97 -5.81 2.14
CA SER A 120 16.91 -5.31 1.27
C SER A 120 16.98 -3.80 1.06
N GLY A 121 17.31 -3.02 2.10
CA GLY A 121 17.56 -1.58 2.02
C GLY A 121 18.76 -1.25 1.12
N ASP A 122 19.88 -1.95 1.32
CA ASP A 122 21.09 -1.77 0.50
C ASP A 122 20.83 -2.11 -0.97
N LEU A 123 20.12 -3.21 -1.23
CA LEU A 123 19.73 -3.57 -2.59
C LEU A 123 18.83 -2.50 -3.21
N SER A 124 17.86 -1.98 -2.45
CA SER A 124 16.96 -0.90 -2.89
C SER A 124 17.76 0.34 -3.31
N GLN A 125 18.75 0.75 -2.52
CA GLN A 125 19.63 1.88 -2.87
C GLN A 125 20.44 1.60 -4.14
N ARG A 126 20.97 0.39 -4.30
CA ARG A 126 21.76 0.01 -5.49
C ARG A 126 20.95 -0.04 -6.78
N ILE A 127 19.66 -0.39 -6.72
CA ILE A 127 18.80 -0.45 -7.90
C ILE A 127 18.19 0.90 -8.27
N LEU A 128 18.17 1.87 -7.36
CA LEU A 128 17.56 3.19 -7.59
C LEU A 128 18.09 3.89 -8.86
N PRO A 129 19.43 4.00 -9.12
CA PRO A 129 19.92 4.64 -10.33
C PRO A 129 19.42 3.97 -11.62
N THR A 130 19.35 2.62 -11.61
CA THR A 130 18.83 1.84 -12.74
C THR A 130 17.33 2.08 -12.91
N ALA A 131 16.56 2.11 -11.82
CA ALA A 131 15.12 2.41 -11.88
C ALA A 131 14.88 3.81 -12.44
N VAL A 132 15.57 4.83 -11.95
CA VAL A 132 15.49 6.22 -12.44
C VAL A 132 15.86 6.31 -13.93
N ASN A 133 16.94 5.65 -14.35
CA ASN A 133 17.33 5.61 -15.76
C ASN A 133 16.24 5.03 -16.66
N LYS A 134 15.55 3.97 -16.21
CA LYS A 134 14.43 3.34 -16.94
C LYS A 134 13.21 4.24 -17.09
N GLY A 135 13.08 5.28 -16.26
CA GLY A 135 12.01 6.27 -16.29
C GLY A 135 12.23 7.47 -17.21
N GLN A 136 13.41 7.61 -17.82
CA GLN A 136 13.71 8.72 -18.73
C GLN A 136 12.78 8.70 -19.95
N LEU A 137 12.38 9.87 -20.46
CA LEU A 137 11.52 10.01 -21.64
C LEU A 137 12.10 9.35 -22.91
N SER A 138 13.42 9.21 -22.97
CA SER A 138 14.14 8.49 -24.05
C SER A 138 13.92 6.98 -24.04
N GLN A 139 13.42 6.42 -22.93
CA GLN A 139 13.17 4.99 -22.80
C GLN A 139 11.80 4.59 -23.38
N PRO A 140 11.61 3.35 -23.83
CA PRO A 140 10.32 2.84 -24.28
C PRO A 140 9.25 2.91 -23.18
N VAL A 141 7.98 3.02 -23.56
CA VAL A 141 6.82 3.09 -22.64
C VAL A 141 6.87 2.00 -21.56
N ASN A 142 7.09 0.73 -21.96
CA ASN A 142 7.17 -0.40 -21.01
C ASN A 142 8.30 -0.25 -20.00
N SER A 143 9.43 0.37 -20.37
CA SER A 143 10.53 0.66 -19.45
C SER A 143 10.12 1.67 -18.39
N ARG A 144 9.37 2.71 -18.79
CA ARG A 144 8.88 3.75 -17.88
C ARG A 144 7.80 3.22 -16.93
N ILE A 145 6.94 2.31 -17.40
CA ILE A 145 6.00 1.57 -16.54
C ILE A 145 6.75 0.71 -15.51
N ILE A 146 7.82 0.01 -15.90
CA ILE A 146 8.66 -0.75 -14.97
C ILE A 146 9.31 0.18 -13.94
N CYS A 147 9.82 1.33 -14.37
CA CYS A 147 10.35 2.36 -13.48
C CYS A 147 9.32 2.78 -12.43
N CYS A 148 8.08 3.09 -12.82
CA CYS A 148 7.00 3.43 -11.89
C CYS A 148 6.89 2.39 -10.79
N LYS A 149 6.71 1.11 -11.17
CA LYS A 149 6.52 -0.01 -10.25
C LYS A 149 7.72 -0.21 -9.32
N LEU A 150 8.93 -0.14 -9.86
CA LEU A 150 10.16 -0.25 -9.07
C LEU A 150 10.27 0.87 -8.05
N ILE A 151 10.14 2.13 -8.49
CA ILE A 151 10.19 3.32 -7.62
C ILE A 151 9.14 3.20 -6.51
N GLY A 152 7.90 2.85 -6.84
CA GLY A 152 6.85 2.65 -5.84
C GLY A 152 7.26 1.69 -4.74
N LYS A 153 7.74 0.49 -5.11
CA LYS A 153 8.10 -0.53 -4.11
C LYS A 153 9.33 -0.16 -3.27
N ILE A 154 10.38 0.39 -3.88
CA ILE A 154 11.63 0.71 -3.15
C ILE A 154 11.57 2.01 -2.35
N CYS A 155 10.69 2.95 -2.72
CA CYS A 155 10.62 4.26 -2.08
C CYS A 155 10.29 4.18 -0.59
N THR A 156 9.54 3.16 -0.16
CA THR A 156 9.23 2.88 1.26
C THR A 156 10.47 2.57 2.12
N ARG A 157 11.65 2.36 1.50
CA ARG A 157 12.91 2.03 2.18
C ARG A 157 13.87 3.21 2.26
N PHE A 158 13.52 4.36 1.70
CA PHE A 158 14.37 5.53 1.68
C PHE A 158 13.90 6.57 2.69
N ASP A 159 14.85 7.37 3.17
CA ASP A 159 14.50 8.56 3.95
C ASP A 159 13.91 9.66 3.06
N SER A 160 13.17 10.57 3.69
CA SER A 160 12.48 11.68 3.02
C SER A 160 13.41 12.58 2.21
N GLN A 161 14.68 12.75 2.60
CA GLN A 161 15.62 13.62 1.89
C GLN A 161 16.09 12.99 0.59
N LEU A 162 16.45 11.71 0.62
CA LEU A 162 16.80 10.94 -0.56
C LEU A 162 15.63 10.91 -1.55
N ILE A 163 14.40 10.69 -1.08
CA ILE A 163 13.21 10.68 -1.95
C ILE A 163 13.02 12.05 -2.61
N LYS A 164 13.12 13.14 -1.84
CA LYS A 164 12.98 14.50 -2.38
C LYS A 164 14.01 14.82 -3.46
N LYS A 165 15.25 14.42 -3.23
CA LYS A 165 16.37 14.74 -4.10
C LYS A 165 16.42 13.86 -5.35
N ASP A 166 16.29 12.54 -5.17
CA ASP A 166 16.67 11.56 -6.19
C ASP A 166 15.46 10.84 -6.81
N VAL A 167 14.28 10.85 -6.17
CA VAL A 167 13.09 10.13 -6.65
C VAL A 167 12.01 11.07 -7.20
N LEU A 168 11.69 12.15 -6.47
CA LEU A 168 10.62 13.07 -6.85
C LEU A 168 10.77 13.66 -8.27
N PRO A 169 11.97 14.05 -8.76
CA PRO A 169 12.10 14.56 -10.12
C PRO A 169 11.61 13.57 -11.18
N THR A 170 11.92 12.27 -11.01
CA THR A 170 11.45 11.22 -11.91
C THR A 170 9.96 10.99 -11.76
N VAL A 171 9.44 10.96 -10.53
CA VAL A 171 7.99 10.82 -10.26
C VAL A 171 7.19 11.93 -10.95
N HIS A 172 7.59 13.20 -10.78
CA HIS A 172 6.92 14.33 -11.42
C HIS A 172 7.00 14.26 -12.95
N SER A 173 8.16 13.88 -13.50
CA SER A 173 8.30 13.67 -14.94
C SER A 173 7.36 12.58 -15.47
N LEU A 174 7.15 11.49 -14.72
CA LEU A 174 6.26 10.40 -15.12
C LEU A 174 4.77 10.76 -14.95
N CYS A 175 4.42 11.62 -13.99
CA CYS A 175 3.06 12.14 -13.87
C CYS A 175 2.66 12.98 -15.10
N GLN A 176 3.66 13.56 -15.79
CA GLN A 176 3.53 14.38 -16.99
C GLN A 176 3.81 13.60 -18.28
N ASP A 177 3.82 12.27 -18.21
CA ASP A 177 4.17 11.44 -19.37
C ASP A 177 3.13 11.56 -20.49
N VAL A 178 3.60 11.60 -21.74
CA VAL A 178 2.72 11.63 -22.93
C VAL A 178 1.80 10.41 -23.01
N ASN A 179 2.21 9.27 -22.46
CA ASN A 179 1.45 8.03 -22.48
C ASN A 179 0.62 7.87 -21.20
N SER A 180 -0.69 7.69 -21.35
CA SER A 180 -1.64 7.59 -20.24
C SER A 180 -1.45 6.37 -19.36
N ASP A 181 -0.97 5.24 -19.88
CA ASP A 181 -0.69 4.06 -19.05
C ASP A 181 0.48 4.32 -18.09
N VAL A 182 1.47 5.12 -18.50
CA VAL A 182 2.56 5.55 -17.60
C VAL A 182 2.01 6.47 -16.52
N ARG A 183 1.18 7.47 -16.88
CA ARG A 183 0.55 8.39 -15.92
C ARG A 183 -0.33 7.65 -14.91
N ALA A 184 -1.20 6.76 -15.37
CA ALA A 184 -2.02 5.92 -14.51
C ALA A 184 -1.16 5.02 -13.61
N CYS A 185 -0.08 4.43 -14.15
CA CYS A 185 0.82 3.58 -13.40
C CYS A 185 1.51 4.34 -12.27
N VAL A 186 2.18 5.47 -12.56
CA VAL A 186 2.85 6.27 -11.53
C VAL A 186 1.87 6.81 -10.50
N CYS A 187 0.66 7.19 -10.92
CA CYS A 187 -0.38 7.66 -10.02
C CYS A 187 -0.67 6.63 -8.92
N LEU A 188 -0.81 5.35 -9.29
CA LEU A 188 -1.01 4.24 -8.34
C LEU A 188 0.19 3.98 -7.43
N GLN A 189 1.38 4.48 -7.77
CA GLN A 189 2.59 4.32 -6.95
C GLN A 189 2.79 5.47 -5.95
N LEU A 190 2.12 6.61 -6.13
CA LEU A 190 2.27 7.79 -5.26
C LEU A 190 1.94 7.50 -3.80
N ARG A 191 1.09 6.50 -3.51
CA ARG A 191 0.85 6.03 -2.14
C ARG A 191 2.10 5.54 -1.42
N TYR A 192 2.96 4.80 -2.11
CA TYR A 192 4.20 4.30 -1.53
C TYR A 192 5.25 5.40 -1.42
N VAL A 193 5.24 6.34 -2.37
CA VAL A 193 6.07 7.55 -2.30
C VAL A 193 5.69 8.42 -1.10
N ALA A 194 4.40 8.55 -0.84
CA ALA A 194 3.90 9.27 0.32
C ALA A 194 4.28 8.62 1.64
N GLU A 195 4.26 7.28 1.71
CA GLU A 195 4.71 6.52 2.88
C GLU A 195 6.17 6.83 3.20
N GLY A 196 7.06 6.80 2.20
CA GLY A 196 8.48 7.13 2.40
C GLY A 196 8.75 8.62 2.71
N LEU A 197 7.97 9.54 2.15
CA LEU A 197 8.12 10.99 2.40
C LEU A 197 7.73 11.39 3.83
N GLY A 198 6.73 10.72 4.40
CA GLY A 198 6.07 11.12 5.65
C GLY A 198 5.08 12.28 5.48
N SER A 199 4.09 12.35 6.36
CA SER A 199 2.89 13.20 6.22
C SER A 199 3.17 14.70 5.98
N GLU A 200 4.22 15.26 6.59
CA GLU A 200 4.57 16.68 6.47
C GLU A 200 4.90 17.11 5.04
N SER A 201 5.47 16.21 4.23
CA SER A 201 5.95 16.54 2.89
C SER A 201 5.00 16.12 1.77
N VAL A 202 4.03 15.25 2.07
CA VAL A 202 3.08 14.71 1.06
C VAL A 202 2.28 15.83 0.39
N LYS A 203 1.77 16.78 1.19
CA LYS A 203 0.95 17.88 0.66
C LYS A 203 1.71 18.76 -0.31
N SER A 204 2.91 19.21 0.03
CA SER A 204 3.69 20.09 -0.83
C SER A 204 4.28 19.36 -2.04
N ALA A 205 4.67 18.09 -1.86
CA ALA A 205 5.34 17.32 -2.91
C ALA A 205 4.35 16.71 -3.91
N LEU A 206 3.31 16.00 -3.45
CA LEU A 206 2.53 15.11 -4.32
C LEU A 206 1.16 15.66 -4.70
N LEU A 207 0.55 16.49 -3.85
CA LEU A 207 -0.82 16.97 -4.06
C LEU A 207 -1.02 17.70 -5.40
N PRO A 208 -0.09 18.58 -5.88
CA PRO A 208 -0.25 19.23 -7.17
C PRO A 208 -0.37 18.21 -8.33
N SER A 209 0.50 17.21 -8.37
CA SER A 209 0.45 16.16 -9.40
C SER A 209 -0.82 15.32 -9.30
N ILE A 210 -1.31 15.03 -8.10
CA ILE A 210 -2.54 14.25 -7.91
C ILE A 210 -3.78 15.01 -8.40
N VAL A 211 -3.86 16.31 -8.11
CA VAL A 211 -4.96 17.17 -8.57
C VAL A 211 -5.01 17.24 -10.09
N GLU A 212 -3.85 17.33 -10.72
CA GLU A 212 -3.73 17.33 -12.17
C GLU A 212 -4.14 15.98 -12.77
N LEU A 213 -3.64 14.87 -12.23
CA LEU A 213 -4.02 13.51 -12.66
C LEU A 213 -5.51 13.21 -12.43
N ALA A 214 -6.15 13.84 -11.44
CA ALA A 214 -7.59 13.72 -11.21
C ALA A 214 -8.43 14.45 -12.27
N SER A 215 -7.82 15.41 -12.96
CA SER A 215 -8.42 16.17 -14.05
C SER A 215 -7.91 15.72 -15.43
N ASP A 216 -7.23 14.56 -15.51
CA ASP A 216 -6.65 14.03 -16.74
C ASP A 216 -7.73 13.73 -17.80
N GLU A 217 -7.40 13.94 -19.07
CA GLU A 217 -8.29 13.65 -20.20
C GLU A 217 -8.66 12.16 -20.29
N GLU A 218 -7.78 11.28 -19.83
CA GLU A 218 -7.95 9.84 -19.93
C GLU A 218 -8.61 9.25 -18.68
N SER A 219 -9.68 8.48 -18.90
CA SER A 219 -10.52 7.93 -17.82
C SER A 219 -9.76 6.97 -16.88
N ASN A 220 -8.80 6.20 -17.41
CA ASN A 220 -7.97 5.29 -16.64
C ASN A 220 -7.06 6.04 -15.65
N VAL A 221 -6.53 7.20 -16.03
CA VAL A 221 -5.71 8.05 -15.16
C VAL A 221 -6.57 8.68 -14.07
N ARG A 222 -7.76 9.20 -14.41
CA ARG A 222 -8.72 9.70 -13.42
C ARG A 222 -9.10 8.63 -12.41
N HIS A 223 -9.37 7.39 -12.86
CA HIS A 223 -9.66 6.28 -11.96
C HIS A 223 -8.50 5.98 -11.01
N ALA A 224 -7.27 5.90 -11.53
CA ALA A 224 -6.07 5.69 -10.72
C ALA A 224 -5.89 6.80 -9.66
N SER A 225 -6.18 8.05 -10.02
CA SER A 225 -6.09 9.18 -9.09
C SER A 225 -7.04 9.05 -7.90
N VAL A 226 -8.30 8.66 -8.14
CA VAL A 226 -9.29 8.48 -7.07
C VAL A 226 -8.85 7.38 -6.12
N GLN A 227 -8.36 6.26 -6.65
CA GLN A 227 -7.82 5.16 -5.82
C GLN A 227 -6.65 5.63 -4.94
N THR A 228 -5.72 6.39 -5.52
CA THR A 228 -4.58 6.94 -4.79
C THR A 228 -5.00 7.98 -3.74
N ILE A 229 -5.96 8.86 -4.05
CA ILE A 229 -6.47 9.86 -3.10
C ILE A 229 -7.08 9.19 -1.88
N VAL A 230 -7.92 8.17 -2.07
CA VAL A 230 -8.54 7.41 -0.98
C VAL A 230 -7.47 6.87 -0.02
N TYR A 231 -6.38 6.33 -0.56
CA TYR A 231 -5.27 5.85 0.25
C TYR A 231 -4.57 6.99 1.01
N LEU A 232 -4.42 8.15 0.39
CA LEU A 232 -3.71 9.30 0.97
C LEU A 232 -4.55 10.10 1.97
N LEU A 233 -5.86 9.88 2.08
CA LEU A 233 -6.74 10.60 3.01
C LEU A 233 -6.18 10.69 4.45
N PRO A 234 -5.64 9.61 5.06
CA PRO A 234 -5.07 9.68 6.40
C PRO A 234 -3.86 10.62 6.50
N HIS A 235 -3.08 10.75 5.42
CA HIS A 235 -1.92 11.64 5.34
C HIS A 235 -2.30 13.11 5.07
N LEU A 236 -3.57 13.39 4.70
CA LEU A 236 -4.01 14.69 4.20
C LEU A 236 -4.84 15.54 5.21
N GLN A 237 -4.98 15.15 6.50
CA GLN A 237 -5.84 15.80 7.54
C GLN A 237 -5.92 17.36 7.53
N PRO A 238 -6.99 17.99 8.06
CA PRO A 238 -8.40 17.91 7.66
C PRO A 238 -8.85 19.25 7.02
N GLY A 239 -8.54 19.46 5.75
CA GLY A 239 -9.21 20.49 4.94
C GLY A 239 -10.41 19.89 4.24
N LYS A 240 -11.56 19.79 4.92
CA LYS A 240 -12.78 19.11 4.44
C LYS A 240 -13.24 19.57 3.03
N THR A 241 -12.85 20.75 2.58
CA THR A 241 -13.30 21.36 1.33
C THR A 241 -12.52 20.88 0.08
N LEU A 242 -11.23 20.59 0.20
CA LEU A 242 -10.41 20.23 -0.98
C LEU A 242 -10.66 18.77 -1.41
N ILE A 243 -10.79 17.87 -0.44
CA ILE A 243 -11.05 16.44 -0.68
C ILE A 243 -12.44 16.24 -1.31
N PHE A 244 -13.43 17.02 -0.89
CA PHE A 244 -14.80 16.94 -1.42
C PHE A 244 -14.86 17.41 -2.89
N ASN A 245 -14.16 18.49 -3.24
CA ASN A 245 -14.10 18.96 -4.63
C ASN A 245 -13.37 17.97 -5.55
N ILE A 246 -12.25 17.39 -5.12
CA ILE A 246 -11.50 16.42 -5.96
C ILE A 246 -12.31 15.13 -6.15
N MET A 247 -12.96 14.61 -5.10
CA MET A 247 -13.84 13.44 -5.23
C MET A 247 -15.08 13.74 -6.09
N ILE A 248 -15.70 14.92 -5.97
CA ILE A 248 -16.84 15.30 -6.82
C ILE A 248 -16.41 15.43 -8.28
N THR A 249 -15.32 16.13 -8.60
CA THR A 249 -14.85 16.26 -9.99
C THR A 249 -14.45 14.90 -10.58
N GLY A 250 -13.77 14.04 -9.81
CA GLY A 250 -13.39 12.70 -10.24
C GLY A 250 -14.58 11.76 -10.46
N ILE A 251 -15.56 11.76 -9.55
CA ILE A 251 -16.77 10.91 -9.65
C ILE A 251 -17.71 11.42 -10.75
N TYR A 252 -17.95 12.74 -10.85
CA TYR A 252 -18.79 13.31 -11.91
C TYR A 252 -18.22 13.03 -13.31
N ASN A 253 -16.90 13.13 -13.50
CA ASN A 253 -16.27 12.85 -14.80
C ASN A 253 -16.22 11.36 -15.16
N ILE A 254 -16.34 10.46 -14.18
CA ILE A 254 -16.50 9.02 -14.43
C ILE A 254 -17.95 8.71 -14.83
N GLN A 255 -18.95 9.31 -14.16
CA GLN A 255 -20.36 9.11 -14.48
C GLN A 255 -20.78 9.68 -15.85
N ILE A 256 -20.21 10.80 -16.29
CA ILE A 256 -20.48 11.35 -17.64
C ILE A 256 -19.91 10.43 -18.73
N ALA A 257 -18.74 9.82 -18.51
CA ALA A 257 -18.16 8.86 -19.46
C ALA A 257 -18.99 7.57 -19.57
N GLU A 258 -19.55 7.07 -18.48
CA GLU A 258 -20.45 5.89 -18.50
C GLU A 258 -21.80 6.17 -19.18
N GLN A 259 -22.26 7.42 -19.19
CA GLN A 259 -23.49 7.84 -19.89
C GLN A 259 -23.30 8.06 -21.40
N MET A 260 -22.06 8.30 -21.87
CA MET A 260 -21.76 8.42 -23.30
C MET A 260 -21.46 7.07 -24.00
N VAL A 261 -21.35 5.97 -23.24
CA VAL A 261 -21.08 4.61 -23.75
C VAL A 261 -22.36 3.74 -23.81
N ARG A 262 -23.54 4.35 -23.63
CA ARG A 262 -24.85 3.73 -23.89
C ARG A 262 -25.59 4.48 -25.00
#